data_AF-A0A9P0GG87-F1
#
_entry.id   AF-A0A9P0GG87-F1
#
_cell.length_a   1.000
_cell.length_b   1.000
_cell.length_c   1.000
_cell.angle_alpha   90.00
_cell.angle_beta   90.00
_cell.angle_gamma   90.00
#
_symmetry.space_group_name_H-M   'P 1'
#
loop_
_entity.id
_entity.type
_entity.pdbx_description
1 polymer ?
#
loop_
_entity_poly.entity_id
_entity_poly.type
_entity_poly.pdbx_seq_one_letter_code
_entity_poly.pdbx_strand_id
1 'polypeptide(L)'
;MFCDRNFAVVKRKIKKKDRIFLLKEYSELIITSSCKGSFSVYLIDKENSVLKDYKTWWLQFYKKNCLSIASLGRGVPKDEKVLFTISTFMQFTHTEDKKGYVLARNYIDGLIEHEFKLNTSTPITSFPIEAAYPDVKVPINAKKMVSIKKFLSRNIFLANSG
;
A
#
# COMPACT_ATOMS: atom_id res chain seq x y z
N MET A 1 -15.69 13.06 6.46
CA MET A 1 -17.12 12.74 6.25
C MET A 1 -17.58 12.68 4.79
N PHE A 2 -17.04 13.45 3.84
CA PHE A 2 -17.41 13.34 2.41
C PHE A 2 -16.99 12.00 1.75
N CYS A 3 -15.85 11.44 2.16
CA CYS A 3 -15.34 10.18 1.64
C CYS A 3 -16.29 9.00 1.90
N ASP A 4 -16.79 8.83 3.13
CA ASP A 4 -17.65 7.68 3.47
C ASP A 4 -18.93 7.63 2.64
N ARG A 5 -19.53 8.79 2.38
CA ARG A 5 -20.75 8.88 1.57
C ARG A 5 -20.49 8.43 0.14
N ASN A 6 -19.35 8.84 -0.42
CA ASN A 6 -18.89 8.47 -1.75
C ASN A 6 -18.60 6.97 -1.85
N PHE A 7 -17.87 6.40 -0.88
CA PHE A 7 -17.62 4.96 -0.84
C PHE A 7 -18.89 4.13 -0.62
N ALA A 8 -19.87 4.65 0.12
CA ALA A 8 -21.15 3.99 0.28
C ALA A 8 -21.95 3.87 -1.03
N VAL A 9 -21.81 4.82 -1.96
CA VAL A 9 -22.40 4.75 -3.30
C VAL A 9 -21.73 3.66 -4.13
N VAL A 10 -20.39 3.62 -4.11
CA VAL A 10 -19.60 2.57 -4.77
C VAL A 10 -19.99 1.19 -4.26
N LYS A 11 -19.98 0.98 -2.94
CA LYS A 11 -20.32 -0.31 -2.31
C LYS A 11 -21.74 -0.78 -2.68
N ARG A 12 -22.73 0.13 -2.71
CA ARG A 12 -24.10 -0.19 -3.12
C ARG A 12 -24.15 -0.65 -4.58
N LYS A 13 -23.42 0.00 -5.48
CA LYS A 13 -23.39 -0.33 -6.90
C LYS A 13 -22.71 -1.68 -7.16
N ILE A 14 -21.64 -1.99 -6.42
CA ILE A 14 -20.98 -3.31 -6.43
C ILE A 14 -21.95 -4.38 -5.94
N LYS A 15 -22.53 -4.21 -4.74
CA LYS A 15 -23.46 -5.18 -4.13
C LYS A 15 -24.70 -5.47 -4.97
N LYS A 16 -25.18 -4.49 -5.76
CA LYS A 16 -26.34 -4.67 -6.64
C LYS A 16 -26.03 -5.55 -7.86
N LYS A 17 -24.74 -5.76 -8.18
CA LYS A 17 -24.31 -6.60 -9.28
C LYS A 17 -23.71 -7.89 -8.71
N ASP A 18 -24.50 -8.96 -8.77
CA ASP A 18 -24.20 -10.26 -8.17
C ASP A 18 -23.21 -11.08 -9.02
N ARG A 19 -22.01 -10.53 -9.29
CA ARG A 19 -21.01 -11.16 -10.18
C ARG A 19 -19.58 -10.92 -9.71
N ILE A 20 -18.72 -11.89 -10.02
CA ILE A 20 -17.25 -11.74 -9.94
C ILE A 20 -16.84 -10.80 -11.07
N PHE A 21 -16.29 -9.64 -10.72
CA PHE A 21 -15.77 -8.66 -11.67
C PHE A 21 -14.26 -8.76 -11.83
N LEU A 22 -13.79 -8.55 -13.06
CA LEU A 22 -12.39 -8.28 -13.35
C LEU A 22 -12.01 -6.88 -12.83
N LEU A 23 -10.71 -6.64 -12.59
CA LEU A 23 -10.22 -5.35 -12.08
C LEU A 23 -10.67 -4.16 -12.93
N LYS A 24 -10.68 -4.32 -14.26
CA LYS A 24 -11.14 -3.27 -15.20
C LYS A 24 -12.61 -2.93 -15.01
N GLU A 25 -13.45 -3.94 -14.77
CA GLU A 25 -14.89 -3.76 -14.56
C GLU A 25 -15.15 -3.09 -13.21
N TYR A 26 -14.36 -3.38 -12.18
CA TYR A 26 -14.40 -2.63 -10.92
C TYR A 26 -14.05 -1.16 -11.13
N SER A 27 -12.99 -0.86 -11.90
CA SER A 27 -12.61 0.52 -12.20
C SER A 27 -13.74 1.29 -12.88
N GLU A 28 -14.34 0.69 -13.91
CA GLU A 28 -15.45 1.29 -14.64
C GLU A 28 -16.67 1.49 -13.74
N LEU A 29 -16.97 0.51 -12.88
CA LEU A 29 -18.09 0.61 -11.94
C LEU A 29 -17.87 1.71 -10.90
N ILE A 30 -16.63 1.92 -10.44
CA ILE A 30 -16.26 3.03 -9.53
C ILE A 30 -16.37 4.37 -10.25
N ILE A 31 -15.76 4.52 -11.44
CA ILE A 31 -15.80 5.77 -12.21
C ILE A 31 -17.26 6.16 -12.52
N THR A 32 -18.07 5.20 -12.97
CA THR A 32 -19.48 5.43 -13.32
C THR A 32 -20.40 5.51 -12.10
N SER A 33 -19.91 5.24 -10.88
CA SER A 33 -20.75 5.29 -9.68
C SER A 33 -21.18 6.71 -9.29
N SER A 34 -20.40 7.73 -9.67
CA SER A 34 -20.74 9.13 -9.46
C SER A 34 -21.12 9.81 -10.77
N CYS A 35 -22.30 10.42 -10.80
CA CYS A 35 -22.72 11.25 -11.93
C CYS A 35 -21.88 12.52 -12.08
N LYS A 36 -21.10 12.91 -11.06
CA LYS A 36 -20.29 14.13 -11.03
C LYS A 36 -18.81 13.91 -11.40
N GLY A 37 -18.44 12.70 -11.84
CA GLY A 37 -17.03 12.40 -12.17
C GLY A 37 -16.08 12.53 -10.97
N SER A 38 -16.58 12.28 -9.76
CA SER A 38 -15.87 12.55 -8.49
C SER A 38 -14.72 11.60 -8.18
N PHE A 39 -14.52 10.58 -9.01
CA PHE A 39 -13.56 9.52 -8.79
C PHE A 39 -12.61 9.41 -9.97
N SER A 40 -11.33 9.31 -9.66
CA SER A 40 -10.29 8.89 -10.60
C SER A 40 -9.79 7.53 -10.15
N VAL A 41 -9.78 6.56 -11.06
CA VAL A 41 -9.27 5.21 -10.80
C VAL A 41 -8.07 4.98 -11.68
N TYR A 42 -6.95 4.63 -11.06
CA TYR A 42 -5.72 4.26 -11.75
C TYR A 42 -5.51 2.78 -11.56
N LEU A 43 -5.56 2.03 -12.67
CA LEU A 43 -5.13 0.64 -12.65
C LEU A 43 -3.60 0.61 -12.64
N ILE A 44 -3.03 -0.12 -11.68
CA ILE A 44 -1.60 -0.36 -11.65
C ILE A 44 -1.30 -1.38 -12.76
N ASP A 45 -1.01 -0.88 -13.95
CA ASP A 45 -0.42 -1.65 -15.04
C ASP A 45 1.07 -1.28 -15.21
N LYS A 46 1.79 -2.02 -16.06
CA LYS A 46 3.23 -1.80 -16.29
C LYS A 46 3.54 -0.42 -16.92
N GLU A 47 2.55 0.30 -17.44
CA GLU A 47 2.68 1.53 -18.23
C GLU A 47 2.14 2.77 -17.49
N ASN A 48 1.17 2.60 -16.58
CA ASN A 48 0.47 3.62 -15.81
C ASN A 48 0.79 3.54 -14.32
N SER A 49 2.00 3.09 -14.00
CA SER A 49 2.48 2.98 -12.63
C SER A 49 2.66 4.38 -12.01
N VAL A 50 1.56 4.96 -11.48
CA VAL A 50 1.58 6.06 -10.50
C VAL A 50 2.08 5.52 -9.14
N LEU A 51 3.13 4.70 -9.18
CA LEU A 51 3.82 4.26 -7.98
C LEU A 51 4.57 5.49 -7.49
N LYS A 52 4.08 6.07 -6.40
CA LYS A 52 4.76 7.20 -5.75
C LYS A 52 5.97 6.70 -4.98
N ASP A 53 7.04 7.49 -4.91
CA ASP A 53 8.22 7.17 -4.10
C ASP A 53 7.92 7.32 -2.61
N TYR A 54 7.09 6.40 -2.12
CA TYR A 54 6.77 6.34 -0.70
C TYR A 54 8.01 6.05 0.12
N LYS A 55 8.98 5.29 -0.42
CA LYS A 55 10.16 4.77 0.30
C LYS A 55 11.18 5.87 0.62
N THR A 56 11.32 6.88 -0.23
CA THR A 56 12.16 8.04 0.08
C THR A 56 11.40 9.05 0.92
N TRP A 57 10.12 9.30 0.59
CA TRP A 57 9.28 10.26 1.31
C TRP A 57 9.09 9.92 2.79
N TRP A 58 8.74 8.68 3.14
CA TRP A 58 8.44 8.33 4.54
C TRP A 58 9.66 8.49 5.46
N LEU A 59 10.89 8.27 4.98
CA LEU A 59 12.10 8.40 5.81
C LEU A 59 12.30 9.80 6.37
N GLN A 60 11.67 10.81 5.76
CA GLN A 60 11.70 12.20 6.23
C GLN A 60 10.87 12.40 7.50
N PHE A 61 9.84 11.58 7.71
CA PHE A 61 8.87 11.75 8.80
C PHE A 61 8.95 10.62 9.84
N TYR A 62 9.31 9.40 9.41
CA TYR A 62 9.22 8.20 10.23
C TYR A 62 10.61 7.68 10.61
N LYS A 63 10.73 7.20 11.85
CA LYS A 63 11.98 6.57 12.34
C LYS A 63 12.01 5.11 11.89
N LYS A 64 13.06 4.73 11.17
CA LYS A 64 13.29 3.34 10.74
C LYS A 64 13.52 2.42 11.95
N ASN A 65 12.89 1.25 11.94
CA ASN A 65 13.09 0.19 12.94
C ASN A 65 12.88 0.64 14.40
N CYS A 66 12.00 1.62 14.64
CA CYS A 66 11.62 1.95 16.01
C CYS A 66 10.71 0.88 16.60
N LEU A 67 10.79 0.68 17.91
CA LEU A 67 9.88 -0.21 18.63
C LEU A 67 8.56 0.51 18.89
N SER A 68 7.48 -0.26 18.91
CA SER A 68 6.20 0.22 19.39
C SER A 68 6.34 0.69 20.84
N ILE A 69 5.58 1.70 21.23
CA ILE A 69 5.64 2.26 22.59
C ILE A 69 5.38 1.18 23.63
N ALA A 70 4.39 0.33 23.39
CA ALA A 70 4.02 -0.78 24.28
C ALA A 70 5.15 -1.81 24.44
N SER A 71 6.04 -1.94 23.45
CA SER A 71 7.17 -2.87 23.49
C SER A 71 8.52 -2.21 23.78
N LEU A 72 8.53 -0.98 24.31
CA LEU A 72 9.75 -0.29 24.70
C LEU A 72 10.31 -0.87 26.00
N GLY A 73 11.64 -1.02 26.07
CA GLY A 73 12.37 -1.37 27.29
C GLY A 73 13.05 -2.73 27.28
N ARG A 74 13.65 -3.06 28.42
CA ARG A 74 14.40 -4.33 28.64
C ARG A 74 13.53 -5.45 29.22
N GLY A 75 12.33 -5.13 29.71
CA GLY A 75 11.40 -6.10 30.31
C GLY A 75 10.53 -6.87 29.32
N VAL A 76 10.55 -6.49 28.04
CA VAL A 76 9.81 -7.19 26.98
C VAL A 76 10.75 -8.13 26.24
N PRO A 77 10.44 -9.44 26.16
CA PRO A 77 11.17 -10.43 25.37
C PRO A 77 11.35 -9.99 23.90
N LYS A 78 12.42 -10.45 23.25
CA LYS A 78 12.82 -9.96 21.92
C LYS A 78 11.79 -10.33 20.83
N ASP A 79 11.15 -11.47 20.98
CA ASP A 79 10.09 -12.03 20.13
C ASP A 79 8.74 -11.30 20.29
N GLU A 80 8.50 -10.68 21.44
CA GLU A 80 7.32 -9.84 21.69
C GLU A 80 7.52 -8.37 21.25
N LYS A 81 8.73 -8.02 20.83
CA LYS A 81 9.04 -6.66 20.37
C LYS A 81 8.45 -6.39 19.00
N VAL A 82 7.54 -5.41 18.95
CA VAL A 82 6.92 -4.98 17.71
C VAL A 82 7.76 -3.87 17.10
N LEU A 83 8.34 -4.15 15.94
CA LEU A 83 9.12 -3.21 15.14
C LEU A 83 8.22 -2.47 14.14
N PHE A 84 8.54 -1.21 13.90
CA PHE A 84 7.91 -0.43 12.84
C PHE A 84 8.45 -0.86 11.47
N THR A 85 7.64 -1.64 10.75
CA THR A 85 7.91 -2.10 9.39
C THR A 85 6.74 -1.76 8.47
N ILE A 86 6.96 -0.91 7.47
CA ILE A 86 5.90 -0.50 6.53
C ILE A 86 5.29 -1.70 5.79
N SER A 87 6.05 -2.76 5.58
CA SER A 87 5.53 -3.99 4.96
C SER A 87 4.49 -4.72 5.81
N THR A 88 4.40 -4.42 7.11
CA THR A 88 3.56 -5.14 8.08
C THR A 88 2.27 -4.38 8.40
N PHE A 89 2.25 -3.07 8.19
CA PHE A 89 1.12 -2.20 8.52
C PHE A 89 0.50 -1.62 7.25
N MET A 90 -0.83 -1.59 7.20
CA MET A 90 -1.60 -1.14 6.02
C MET A 90 -2.29 0.21 6.23
N GLN A 91 -2.46 0.65 7.47
CA GLN A 91 -3.07 1.95 7.79
C GLN A 91 -2.20 2.69 8.79
N PHE A 92 -1.98 3.97 8.53
CA PHE A 92 -1.24 4.89 9.37
C PHE A 92 -2.13 6.09 9.67
N THR A 93 -2.27 6.43 10.94
CA THR A 93 -3.10 7.53 11.39
C THR A 93 -2.25 8.48 12.24
N HIS A 94 -2.19 9.73 11.80
CA HIS A 94 -1.58 10.83 12.54
C HIS A 94 -2.68 11.85 12.84
N THR A 95 -2.78 12.28 14.09
CA THR A 95 -3.80 13.22 14.56
C THR A 95 -3.12 14.42 15.23
N GLU A 96 -3.80 15.57 15.25
CA GLU A 96 -3.21 16.82 15.73
C GLU A 96 -2.98 16.83 17.26
N ASP A 97 -3.77 16.08 18.00
CA ASP A 97 -3.66 15.87 19.44
C ASP A 97 -2.41 15.04 19.83
N LYS A 98 -1.91 14.20 18.91
CA LYS A 98 -0.75 13.32 19.14
C LYS A 98 0.41 13.60 18.19
N LYS A 99 0.89 14.85 18.20
CA LYS A 99 2.04 15.26 17.38
C LYS A 99 3.28 14.42 17.66
N GLY A 100 3.95 13.96 16.60
CA GLY A 100 5.16 13.15 16.70
C GLY A 100 4.89 11.66 16.98
N TYR A 101 3.64 11.22 16.88
CA TYR A 101 3.25 9.81 16.99
C TYR A 101 2.44 9.39 15.78
N VAL A 102 2.54 8.11 15.43
CA VAL A 102 1.68 7.47 14.45
C VAL A 102 1.07 6.22 15.05
N LEU A 103 -0.23 6.07 14.84
CA LEU A 103 -0.95 4.84 15.09
C LEU A 103 -0.93 4.01 13.82
N ALA A 104 -0.40 2.79 13.89
CA ALA A 104 -0.32 1.88 12.76
C ALA A 104 -1.17 0.63 13.00
N ARG A 105 -1.89 0.18 11.96
CA ARG A 105 -2.72 -1.03 11.99
C ARG A 105 -2.28 -2.02 10.93
N ASN A 106 -2.39 -3.30 11.26
CA ASN A 106 -2.05 -4.40 10.36
C ASN A 106 -2.97 -4.46 9.13
N TYR A 107 -4.22 -4.02 9.27
CA TYR A 107 -5.19 -3.89 8.20
C TYR A 107 -5.85 -2.50 8.23
N ILE A 108 -6.48 -2.12 7.12
CA ILE A 108 -7.38 -0.96 7.10
C ILE A 108 -8.52 -1.24 8.07
N ASP A 109 -8.67 -0.36 9.06
CA ASP A 109 -9.62 -0.47 10.18
C ASP A 109 -9.44 -1.74 11.02
N GLY A 110 -8.21 -2.27 11.06
CA GLY A 110 -7.85 -3.44 11.86
C GLY A 110 -7.97 -3.20 13.37
N LEU A 111 -8.29 -4.25 14.12
CA LEU A 111 -8.38 -4.20 15.59
C LEU A 111 -7.02 -4.13 16.28
N ILE A 112 -5.97 -4.64 15.63
CA ILE A 112 -4.62 -4.64 16.18
C ILE A 112 -3.94 -3.34 15.78
N GLU A 113 -3.63 -2.52 16.76
CA GLU A 113 -2.98 -1.24 16.59
C GLU A 113 -1.73 -1.11 17.46
N HIS A 114 -0.74 -0.42 16.92
CA HIS A 114 0.51 -0.14 17.60
C HIS A 114 0.87 1.32 17.40
N GLU A 115 1.29 1.97 18.49
CA GLU A 115 1.72 3.36 18.46
C GLU A 115 3.25 3.41 18.35
N PHE A 116 3.74 4.27 17.46
CA PHE A 116 5.15 4.48 17.21
C PHE A 116 5.52 5.95 17.29
N LYS A 117 6.69 6.23 17.85
CA LYS A 117 7.24 7.58 17.88
C LYS A 117 7.89 7.91 16.53
N LEU A 118 7.51 9.04 15.96
CA LEU A 118 8.07 9.59 14.74
C LEU A 118 9.44 10.24 15.00
N ASN A 119 10.23 10.39 13.94
CA ASN A 119 11.55 11.01 14.05
C ASN A 119 11.43 12.52 14.26
N THR A 120 10.41 13.12 13.66
CA THR A 120 10.16 14.55 13.72
C THR A 120 8.80 14.82 14.37
N SER A 121 8.74 15.91 15.15
CA SER A 121 7.47 16.51 15.57
C SER A 121 6.84 17.37 14.47
N THR A 122 7.51 17.48 13.32
CA THR A 122 6.96 18.18 12.16
C THR A 122 5.73 17.45 11.66
N PRO A 123 4.62 18.17 11.43
CA PRO A 123 3.42 17.57 10.87
C PRO A 123 3.74 17.00 9.50
N ILE A 124 3.11 15.87 9.16
CA ILE A 124 3.11 15.37 7.79
C ILE A 124 2.28 16.35 6.97
N THR A 125 2.96 17.19 6.17
CA THR A 125 2.32 18.29 5.43
C THR A 125 1.87 17.91 4.03
N SER A 126 2.41 16.83 3.46
CA SER A 126 2.10 16.42 2.09
C SER A 126 2.34 14.92 1.87
N PHE A 127 1.58 14.33 0.94
CA PHE A 127 1.78 12.98 0.43
C PHE A 127 2.92 12.93 -0.60
N PRO A 128 3.54 11.76 -0.88
CA PRO A 128 4.58 11.66 -1.89
C PRO A 128 4.02 12.01 -3.27
N ILE A 129 4.62 13.02 -3.90
CA ILE A 129 4.22 13.50 -5.23
C ILE A 129 5.08 12.88 -6.32
N GLU A 130 6.34 12.57 -6.00
CA GLU A 130 7.33 12.02 -6.92
C GLU A 130 6.99 10.58 -7.31
N ALA A 131 7.26 10.24 -8.57
CA ALA A 131 7.14 8.87 -9.05
C ALA A 131 8.35 8.03 -8.60
N ALA A 132 8.10 6.82 -8.10
CA ALA A 132 9.13 5.86 -7.71
C ALA A 132 9.94 5.35 -8.92
N TYR A 133 9.35 5.41 -10.11
CA TYR A 133 9.97 4.98 -11.36
C TYR A 133 9.67 6.02 -12.46
N PRO A 134 10.53 7.04 -12.63
CA PRO A 134 10.33 8.10 -13.62
C PRO A 134 10.21 7.56 -15.06
N ASP A 135 10.95 6.49 -15.36
CA ASP A 135 11.01 5.88 -16.70
C ASP A 135 9.98 4.75 -16.93
N VAL A 136 8.94 4.68 -16.08
CA VAL A 136 7.77 3.75 -16.15
C VAL A 136 8.10 2.25 -16.00
N LYS A 137 9.33 1.82 -16.30
CA LYS A 137 9.75 0.44 -16.18
C LYS A 137 10.04 0.10 -14.72
N VAL A 138 9.09 -0.56 -14.06
CA VAL A 138 9.37 -1.24 -12.80
C VAL A 138 10.44 -2.30 -13.05
N PRO A 139 11.67 -2.14 -12.53
CA PRO A 139 12.76 -3.05 -12.84
C PRO A 139 12.48 -4.39 -12.17
N ILE A 140 12.28 -5.43 -12.98
CA ILE A 140 12.20 -6.80 -12.47
C ILE A 140 13.59 -7.18 -11.96
N ASN A 141 13.68 -7.65 -10.72
CA ASN A 141 14.93 -8.10 -10.12
C ASN A 141 15.66 -9.08 -11.07
N ALA A 142 16.94 -8.80 -11.35
CA ALA A 142 17.75 -9.57 -12.30
C ALA A 142 17.76 -11.08 -11.99
N LYS A 143 17.82 -11.48 -10.72
CA LYS A 143 17.76 -12.90 -10.30
C LYS A 143 16.42 -13.55 -10.65
N LYS A 144 15.34 -12.79 -10.53
CA LYS A 144 13.98 -13.21 -10.90
C LYS A 144 13.86 -13.37 -12.41
N MET A 145 14.42 -12.43 -13.19
CA MET A 145 14.50 -12.54 -14.65
C MET A 145 15.28 -13.77 -15.12
N VAL A 146 16.42 -14.06 -14.50
CA VAL A 146 17.20 -15.28 -14.79
C VAL A 146 16.39 -16.54 -14.52
N SER A 147 15.64 -16.56 -13.41
CA SER A 147 14.79 -17.69 -13.05
C SER A 147 13.63 -17.88 -14.04
N ILE A 148 12.99 -16.79 -14.46
CA ILE A 148 11.93 -16.81 -15.49
C ILE A 148 12.48 -17.32 -16.83
N LYS A 149 13.65 -16.83 -17.26
CA LYS A 149 14.31 -17.30 -18.49
C LYS A 149 14.61 -18.80 -18.43
N LYS A 150 15.13 -19.30 -17.30
CA LYS A 150 15.37 -20.74 -17.07
C LYS A 150 14.10 -21.58 -17.09
N PHE A 151 13.00 -21.06 -16.56
CA PHE A 151 11.72 -21.74 -16.56
C PHE A 151 11.13 -21.83 -17.99
N LEU A 152 11.17 -20.72 -18.74
CA LEU A 152 10.69 -20.68 -20.12
C LEU A 152 11.53 -21.58 -21.04
N SER A 153 12.86 -21.57 -20.91
CA SER A 153 13.72 -22.44 -21.71
C SER A 153 13.47 -23.92 -21.44
N ARG A 154 13.18 -24.32 -20.19
CA ARG A 154 12.83 -25.71 -19.86
C ARG A 154 11.49 -26.16 -20.43
N ASN A 155 10.49 -25.28 -20.48
CA ASN A 155 9.17 -25.62 -21.03
C ASN A 155 9.13 -25.64 -22.56
N ILE A 156 9.99 -24.87 -23.24
CA ILE A 156 10.12 -24.92 -24.70
C ILE A 156 10.70 -26.28 -25.16
N PHE A 157 11.58 -26.89 -24.36
CA PHE A 157 12.10 -28.24 -24.66
C PHE A 157 11.02 -29.33 -24.51
N LEU A 158 10.08 -29.20 -23.59
CA LEU A 158 9.01 -30.18 -23.41
C LEU A 158 7.90 -30.08 -24.48
N ALA A 159 7.67 -28.88 -25.03
CA ALA A 159 6.66 -28.68 -26.08
C ALA A 159 7.10 -29.12 -27.48
N ASN A 160 8.41 -29.29 -27.71
CA ASN A 160 8.98 -29.73 -29.00
C ASN A 160 9.47 -31.19 -28.98
N SER A 161 9.10 -31.96 -27.95
CA SER A 161 9.48 -33.38 -27.78
C SER A 161 8.29 -34.34 -27.93
N GLY A 162 7.21 -33.90 -28.59
CA GLY A 162 6.01 -34.70 -28.88
C GLY A 162 5.74 -34.77 -30.37
#